data_AF-A0A1B6JXH8-F1
#
_entry.id   AF-A0A1B6JXH8-F1
#
_cell.length_a   1.000
_cell.length_b   1.000
_cell.length_c   1.000
_cell.angle_alpha   90.00
_cell.angle_beta   90.00
_cell.angle_gamma   90.00
#
_symmetry.space_group_name_H-M   'P 1'
#
loop_
_entity.id
_entity.type
_entity.pdbx_description
1 polymer ?
#
loop_
_entity_poly.entity_id
_entity_poly.type
_entity_poly.pdbx_seq_one_letter_code
_entity_poly.pdbx_strand_id
1 'polypeptide(L)'
;LVDAATKQVFKPWELDDQVPRIKYELATTSSQAKVLDLVVNAAYRSGLGNSIFVKDYNIGKINSETLQYFVAQNFTAPRGALVGVGVSLEHLHHLAESLNLPSSPGSHEATFVLSPADSA
;
A
#
# COMPACT_ATOMS: atom_id res chain seq x y z
N LEU A 1 -8.20 14.37 -8.74
CA LEU A 1 -7.04 13.45 -8.70
C LEU A 1 -5.91 13.99 -7.83
N VAL A 2 -5.37 15.17 -8.14
CA VAL A 2 -4.26 15.80 -7.40
C VAL A 2 -4.48 15.80 -5.89
N ASP A 3 -5.63 16.28 -5.42
CA ASP A 3 -5.93 16.39 -3.99
C ASP A 3 -5.98 15.02 -3.30
N ALA A 4 -6.71 14.06 -3.89
CA ALA A 4 -6.79 12.69 -3.39
C ALA A 4 -5.44 11.94 -3.42
N ALA A 5 -4.53 12.32 -4.32
CA ALA A 5 -3.22 11.71 -4.49
C ALA A 5 -2.09 12.35 -3.68
N THR A 6 -2.26 13.59 -3.20
CA THR A 6 -1.20 14.34 -2.49
C THR A 6 -1.59 14.79 -1.08
N LYS A 7 -2.88 14.87 -0.77
CA LYS A 7 -3.40 15.36 0.53
C LYS A 7 -4.29 14.33 1.21
N GLN A 8 -3.80 13.09 1.32
CA GLN A 8 -4.52 12.06 2.05
C GLN A 8 -4.59 12.40 3.53
N VAL A 9 -5.78 12.25 4.09
CA VAL A 9 -6.05 12.37 5.53
C VAL A 9 -6.77 11.10 5.96
N PHE A 10 -6.21 10.38 6.92
CA PHE A 10 -6.80 9.16 7.46
C PHE A 10 -7.43 9.41 8.82
N LYS A 11 -8.75 9.53 8.88
CA LYS A 11 -9.45 9.71 10.16
C LYS A 11 -9.70 8.35 10.84
N PRO A 12 -9.52 8.23 12.16
CA PRO A 12 -9.70 6.95 12.85
C PRO A 12 -11.08 6.31 12.63
N TRP A 13 -12.16 7.10 12.73
CA TRP A 13 -13.52 6.58 12.53
C TRP A 13 -13.79 6.10 11.10
N GLU A 14 -13.19 6.75 10.08
CA GLU A 14 -13.32 6.29 8.69
C GLU A 14 -12.63 4.93 8.50
N LEU A 15 -11.53 4.66 9.21
CA LEU A 15 -10.85 3.36 9.19
C LEU A 15 -11.67 2.28 9.89
N ASP A 16 -12.24 2.59 11.05
CA ASP A 16 -13.10 1.68 11.79
C ASP A 16 -14.35 1.30 10.98
N ASP A 17 -14.94 2.27 10.27
CA ASP A 17 -16.07 2.05 9.38
C ASP A 17 -15.74 1.14 8.18
N GLN A 18 -14.46 1.08 7.74
CA GLN A 18 -14.04 0.19 6.65
C GLN A 18 -13.82 -1.27 7.10
N VAL A 19 -13.60 -1.54 8.39
CA VAL A 19 -13.37 -2.90 8.91
C VAL A 19 -14.42 -3.92 8.46
N PRO A 20 -15.75 -3.69 8.60
CA PRO A 20 -16.75 -4.66 8.16
C PRO A 20 -16.69 -4.93 6.66
N ARG A 21 -16.40 -3.91 5.85
CA ARG A 21 -16.26 -4.03 4.40
C ARG A 21 -15.06 -4.91 4.03
N ILE A 22 -13.91 -4.67 4.65
CA ILE A 22 -12.69 -5.47 4.40
C ILE A 22 -12.93 -6.95 4.75
N LYS A 23 -13.62 -7.22 5.86
CA LYS A 23 -13.99 -8.60 6.24
C LYS A 23 -14.91 -9.26 5.21
N TYR A 24 -15.87 -8.51 4.69
CA TYR A 24 -16.76 -8.98 3.63
C TYR A 24 -16.00 -9.28 2.33
N GLU A 25 -15.07 -8.40 1.93
CA GLU A 25 -14.23 -8.60 0.75
C GLU A 25 -13.37 -9.88 0.89
N LEU A 26 -12.75 -10.13 2.06
CA LEU A 26 -12.00 -11.37 2.32
C LEU A 26 -12.86 -12.64 2.29
N ALA A 27 -14.08 -12.54 2.82
CA ALA A 27 -15.03 -13.66 2.82
C ALA A 27 -15.50 -14.00 1.40
N THR A 28 -15.62 -12.99 0.52
CA THR A 28 -16.11 -13.13 -0.86
C THR A 28 -14.99 -13.35 -1.89
N THR A 29 -13.72 -13.23 -1.50
CA THR A 29 -12.57 -13.52 -2.37
C THR A 29 -12.66 -14.93 -2.96
N SER A 30 -12.54 -15.01 -4.29
CA SER A 30 -12.55 -16.26 -5.06
C SER A 30 -11.51 -17.27 -4.55
N SER A 31 -11.84 -18.56 -4.62
CA SER A 31 -10.91 -19.63 -4.24
C SER A 31 -9.65 -19.64 -5.11
N GLN A 32 -9.78 -19.30 -6.39
CA GLN A 32 -8.67 -19.20 -7.34
C GLN A 32 -7.65 -18.15 -6.90
N ALA A 33 -8.11 -16.97 -6.49
CA ALA A 33 -7.22 -15.91 -5.98
C ALA A 33 -6.49 -16.34 -4.71
N LYS A 34 -7.18 -17.03 -3.79
CA LYS A 34 -6.57 -17.55 -2.55
C LYS A 34 -5.49 -18.59 -2.84
N VAL A 35 -5.71 -19.50 -3.80
CA VAL A 35 -4.71 -20.50 -4.18
C VAL A 35 -3.46 -19.84 -4.75
N LEU A 36 -3.61 -18.85 -5.65
CA LEU A 36 -2.47 -18.14 -6.21
C LEU A 36 -1.66 -17.41 -5.14
N ASP A 37 -2.34 -16.73 -4.22
CA ASP A 37 -1.70 -16.03 -3.11
C ASP A 37 -0.90 -17.00 -2.20
N LEU A 38 -1.48 -18.17 -1.89
CA LEU A 38 -0.80 -19.21 -1.10
C LEU A 38 0.42 -19.80 -1.82
N VAL A 39 0.32 -20.02 -3.13
CA VAL A 39 1.45 -20.52 -3.93
C VAL A 39 2.59 -19.51 -3.93
N VAL A 40 2.29 -18.22 -4.11
CA VAL A 40 3.29 -17.16 -4.10
C VAL A 40 3.93 -17.01 -2.71
N ASN A 41 3.13 -17.07 -1.64
CA ASN A 41 3.62 -17.06 -0.26
C ASN A 41 4.51 -18.28 0.05
N ALA A 42 4.18 -19.46 -0.47
CA ALA A 42 5.02 -20.66 -0.31
C ALA A 42 6.32 -20.60 -1.12
N ALA A 43 6.29 -19.97 -2.31
CA ALA A 43 7.45 -19.87 -3.19
C ALA A 43 8.47 -18.82 -2.73
N TYR A 44 8.02 -17.74 -2.10
CA TYR A 44 8.88 -16.61 -1.71
C TYR A 44 8.83 -16.36 -0.21
N ARG A 45 10.00 -16.43 0.44
CA ARG A 45 10.11 -16.21 1.90
C ARG A 45 9.93 -14.74 2.33
N SER A 46 10.10 -13.79 1.40
CA SER A 46 9.97 -12.35 1.66
C SER A 46 9.66 -11.59 0.36
N GLY A 47 9.27 -10.31 0.49
CA GLY A 47 8.98 -9.43 -0.64
C GLY A 47 7.72 -9.87 -1.38
N LEU A 48 7.89 -10.68 -2.43
CA LEU A 48 6.80 -11.17 -3.27
C LEU A 48 5.88 -12.16 -2.54
N GLY A 49 6.37 -12.83 -1.50
CA GLY A 49 5.55 -13.73 -0.66
C GLY A 49 4.57 -13.02 0.26
N ASN A 50 4.62 -11.68 0.35
CA ASN A 50 3.64 -10.93 1.12
C ASN A 50 2.28 -11.00 0.43
N SER A 51 1.30 -11.58 1.14
CA SER A 51 -0.07 -11.66 0.66
C SER A 51 -0.64 -10.27 0.36
N ILE A 52 -1.39 -10.17 -0.74
CA ILE A 52 -2.14 -8.96 -1.08
C ILE A 52 -3.39 -8.76 -0.20
N PHE A 53 -3.79 -9.82 0.50
CA PHE A 53 -4.93 -9.82 1.41
C PHE A 53 -4.45 -9.54 2.84
N VAL A 54 -5.14 -8.64 3.54
CA VAL A 54 -4.87 -8.42 4.96
C VAL A 54 -5.26 -9.67 5.75
N LYS A 55 -4.37 -10.10 6.66
CA LYS A 55 -4.64 -11.23 7.55
C LYS A 55 -5.70 -10.83 8.58
N ASP A 56 -6.60 -11.74 8.93
CA ASP A 56 -7.75 -11.45 9.82
C ASP A 56 -7.36 -10.79 11.15
N TYR A 57 -6.25 -11.23 11.75
CA TYR A 57 -5.75 -10.70 13.02
C TYR A 57 -5.10 -9.31 12.93
N ASN A 58 -4.88 -8.79 11.71
CA ASN A 58 -4.37 -7.45 11.44
C ASN A 58 -5.49 -6.46 11.07
N ILE A 59 -6.69 -6.96 10.77
CA ILE A 59 -7.86 -6.10 10.48
C ILE A 59 -8.20 -5.33 11.76
N GLY A 60 -8.09 -4.00 11.71
CA GLY A 60 -8.30 -3.11 12.86
C GLY A 60 -7.04 -2.75 13.66
N LYS A 61 -5.87 -3.34 13.33
CA LYS A 61 -4.56 -2.88 13.87
C LYS A 61 -3.93 -1.78 13.02
N ILE A 62 -4.44 -1.57 11.81
CA ILE A 62 -3.98 -0.53 10.89
C ILE A 62 -4.53 0.81 11.39
N ASN A 63 -3.67 1.63 11.99
CA ASN A 63 -4.03 2.95 12.52
C ASN A 63 -3.75 4.06 11.50
N SER A 64 -4.29 5.26 11.74
CA SER A 64 -4.09 6.41 10.86
C SER A 64 -2.62 6.77 10.69
N GLU A 65 -1.83 6.65 11.75
CA GLU A 65 -0.40 7.00 11.74
C GLU A 65 0.40 6.08 10.80
N THR A 66 0.16 4.77 10.86
CA THR A 66 0.81 3.77 10.00
C THR A 66 0.50 4.04 8.53
N LEU A 67 -0.74 4.40 8.20
CA LEU A 67 -1.14 4.74 6.83
C LEU A 67 -0.51 6.05 6.37
N GLN A 68 -0.52 7.08 7.22
CA GLN A 68 0.09 8.37 6.91
C GLN A 68 1.60 8.20 6.64
N TYR A 69 2.27 7.43 7.49
CA TYR A 69 3.68 7.10 7.34
C TYR A 69 3.95 6.32 6.06
N PHE A 70 3.14 5.29 5.76
CA PHE A 70 3.27 4.53 4.52
C PHE A 70 3.15 5.40 3.27
N VAL A 71 2.16 6.31 3.24
CA VAL A 71 1.97 7.26 2.14
C VAL A 71 3.16 8.20 2.03
N ALA A 72 3.57 8.84 3.12
CA ALA A 72 4.70 9.77 3.13
C ALA A 72 6.00 9.14 2.60
N GLN A 73 6.19 7.84 2.81
CA GLN A 73 7.38 7.12 2.36
C GLN A 73 7.31 6.63 0.92
N ASN A 74 6.15 6.16 0.47
CA ASN A 74 6.02 5.46 -0.80
C ASN A 74 5.47 6.34 -1.92
N PHE A 75 4.69 7.38 -1.60
CA PHE A 75 4.07 8.27 -2.57
C PHE A 75 5.01 9.44 -2.88
N THR A 76 6.08 9.14 -3.61
CA THR A 76 7.13 10.10 -3.98
C THR A 76 7.16 10.34 -5.48
N ALA A 77 7.65 11.51 -5.90
CA ALA A 77 7.76 11.88 -7.30
C ALA A 77 8.47 10.83 -8.19
N PRO A 78 9.63 10.24 -7.79
CA PRO A 78 10.31 9.24 -8.63
C PRO A 78 9.56 7.89 -8.73
N ARG A 79 8.56 7.63 -7.89
CA ARG A 79 7.77 6.40 -7.87
C ARG A 79 6.37 6.57 -8.48
N GLY A 80 6.00 7.79 -8.86
CA GLY A 80 4.72 8.13 -9.47
C GLY A 80 4.82 8.24 -10.99
N ALA A 81 3.74 7.89 -11.68
CA ALA A 81 3.58 8.13 -13.11
C ALA A 81 2.18 8.68 -13.39
N LEU A 82 2.09 9.75 -14.19
CA LEU A 82 0.83 10.32 -14.66
C LEU A 82 0.57 9.81 -16.08
N VAL A 83 -0.55 9.12 -16.27
CA VAL A 83 -0.96 8.58 -17.57
C VAL A 83 -2.32 9.16 -17.95
N GLY A 84 -2.42 9.73 -19.15
CA GLY A 84 -3.68 10.23 -19.71
C GLY A 84 -3.93 9.65 -21.09
N VAL A 85 -5.19 9.29 -21.36
CA VAL A 85 -5.63 8.76 -22.66
C VAL A 85 -6.63 9.75 -23.25
N GLY A 86 -6.41 10.17 -24.50
CA GLY A 86 -7.30 11.12 -25.19
C GLY A 86 -7.19 12.58 -24.70
N VAL A 87 -6.09 12.93 -24.02
CA VAL A 87 -5.80 14.28 -23.51
C VAL A 87 -4.52 14.82 -24.14
N SER A 88 -4.44 16.14 -24.33
CA SER A 88 -3.22 16.77 -24.85
C SER A 88 -2.08 16.71 -23.83
N LEU A 89 -0.86 16.67 -24.35
CA LEU A 89 0.35 16.65 -23.52
C LEU A 89 0.47 17.91 -22.65
N GLU A 90 0.07 19.08 -23.17
CA GLU A 90 0.11 20.35 -22.43
C GLU A 90 -0.77 20.32 -21.17
N HIS A 91 -1.99 19.78 -21.28
CA HIS A 91 -2.88 19.64 -20.13
C HIS A 91 -2.32 18.64 -19.10
N LEU A 92 -1.70 17.55 -19.57
CA LEU A 92 -1.04 16.59 -18.67
C LEU A 92 0.18 17.20 -17.98
N HIS A 93 0.96 18.01 -18.69
CA HIS A 93 2.12 18.70 -18.13
C HIS A 93 1.70 19.68 -17.03
N HIS A 94 0.70 20.53 -17.28
CA HIS A 94 0.18 21.44 -16.27
C HIS A 94 -0.39 20.71 -15.04
N LEU A 95 -1.05 19.56 -15.25
CA LEU A 95 -1.50 18.73 -14.13
C LEU A 95 -0.31 18.16 -13.35
N ALA A 96 0.74 17.71 -14.04
CA ALA A 96 1.96 17.19 -13.41
C ALA A 96 2.68 18.26 -12.58
N GLU A 97 2.78 19.50 -13.08
CA GLU A 97 3.36 20.63 -12.33
C GLU A 97 2.59 20.93 -11.04
N SER A 98 1.27 20.68 -11.03
CA SER A 98 0.44 20.88 -9.84
C SER A 98 0.58 19.75 -8.79
N LEU A 99 1.23 18.63 -9.13
CA LEU A 99 1.46 17.51 -8.21
C LEU A 99 2.64 17.81 -7.28
N ASN A 100 2.35 18.34 -6.10
CA ASN A 100 3.37 18.66 -5.10
C ASN A 100 3.80 17.40 -4.31
N LEU A 101 4.51 16.48 -4.99
CA LEU A 101 5.00 15.23 -4.40
C LEU A 101 6.43 15.38 -3.82
N PRO A 102 6.76 14.69 -2.71
CA PRO A 102 8.11 14.71 -2.17
C PRO A 102 9.12 14.05 -3.13
N SER A 103 10.29 14.67 -3.31
CA SER A 103 11.33 14.21 -4.24
C SER A 103 12.23 13.09 -3.68
N SER A 104 12.24 12.86 -2.36
CA SER A 104 13.06 11.83 -1.72
C SER A 104 12.17 10.77 -1.08
N PRO A 105 12.44 9.46 -1.29
CA PRO A 105 11.89 8.43 -0.42
C PRO A 105 12.33 8.67 1.03
N GLY A 106 11.44 8.45 1.99
CA GLY A 106 11.80 8.41 3.40
C GLY A 106 12.77 7.24 3.63
N SER A 107 13.93 7.51 4.21
CA SER A 107 15.00 6.54 4.42
C SER A 107 14.59 5.47 5.44
N HIS A 108 14.51 4.20 5.03
CA HIS A 108 14.72 3.07 5.93
C HIS A 108 15.71 2.08 5.31
N GLU A 109 16.89 1.98 5.94
CA GLU A 109 17.65 0.74 5.94
C GLU A 109 16.76 -0.37 6.50
N ALA A 110 16.62 -1.45 5.74
CA ALA A 110 16.06 -2.68 6.27
C ALA A 110 17.09 -3.31 7.20
N THR A 111 17.07 -2.97 8.49
CA THR A 111 17.85 -3.69 9.51
C THR A 111 17.20 -5.05 9.73
N PHE A 112 17.70 -6.04 9.01
CA PHE A 112 17.35 -7.44 9.17
C PHE A 112 18.01 -7.98 10.44
N VAL A 113 17.27 -7.98 11.55
CA VAL A 113 17.72 -8.67 12.77
C VAL A 113 17.36 -10.14 12.63
N LEU A 114 18.33 -10.96 12.22
CA LEU A 114 18.27 -12.41 12.41
C LEU A 114 18.30 -12.70 13.91
N SER A 115 17.20 -13.19 14.47
CA SER A 115 17.23 -13.85 15.77
C SER A 115 17.78 -15.28 15.57
N PRO A 116 18.89 -15.65 16.22
CA PRO A 116 19.41 -17.02 16.17
C PRO A 116 18.72 -17.83 17.27
N ALA A 117 17.63 -18.51 16.93
CA ALA A 117 17.07 -19.53 17.80
C ALA A 117 16.25 -20.53 16.96
N ASP A 118 16.96 -21.46 16.32
CA ASP A 118 16.47 -22.83 16.09
C ASP A 118 17.68 -23.72 15.75
N SER A 119 18.41 -24.08 16.80
CA SER A 119 19.33 -25.23 16.84
C SER A 119 18.94 -26.05 18.06
N ALA A 120 18.12 -27.07 17.85
CA ALA A 120 17.99 -28.26 18.69
C ALA A 120 17.40 -29.40 17.85
#